data_AF-A0A1F9E3C7-F1
#
_entry.id   AF-A0A1F9E3C7-F1
#
_cell.length_a   1.000
_cell.length_b   1.000
_cell.length_c   1.000
_cell.angle_alpha   90.00
_cell.angle_beta   90.00
_cell.angle_gamma   90.00
#
_symmetry.space_group_name_H-M   'P 1'
#
loop_
_entity.id
_entity.type
_entity.pdbx_description
1 polymer ?
#
loop_
_entity_poly.entity_id
_entity_poly.type
_entity_poly.pdbx_seq_one_letter_code
_entity_poly.pdbx_strand_id
1 'polypeptide(L)'
;MSAGSLIFEAIAIFVLIIINGFFSSAEIAIVSAKRSVIDNLAKDGVASAAAVAKMKETPEKFLATVQVGVTVVSTLASVIGGIAAATHLKPVFQSIPFSPLSGSA
;
A
#
# COMPACT_ATOMS: atom_id res chain seq x y z
N MET A 1 -14.82 -24.89 1.69
CA MET A 1 -13.50 -24.28 2.01
C MET A 1 -13.36 -24.20 3.51
N SER A 2 -12.15 -24.45 4.04
CA SER A 2 -11.87 -24.41 5.48
C SER A 2 -11.76 -22.95 5.95
N ALA A 3 -12.27 -22.62 7.14
CA ALA A 3 -12.08 -21.31 7.78
C ALA A 3 -10.60 -20.87 7.85
N GLY A 4 -9.66 -21.83 7.79
CA GLY A 4 -8.23 -21.56 7.71
C GLY A 4 -7.80 -20.77 6.47
N SER A 5 -8.47 -20.89 5.32
CA SER A 5 -8.08 -20.14 4.11
C SER A 5 -8.46 -18.66 4.20
N LEU A 6 -9.64 -18.35 4.76
CA LEU A 6 -10.09 -16.96 4.95
C LEU A 6 -9.19 -16.21 5.93
N ILE A 7 -8.82 -16.87 7.05
CA ILE A 7 -7.92 -16.29 8.04
C ILE A 7 -6.55 -16.01 7.43
N PHE A 8 -6.03 -16.93 6.61
CA PHE A 8 -4.78 -16.72 5.89
C PHE A 8 -4.84 -15.53 4.92
N GLU A 9 -5.89 -15.43 4.11
CA GLU A 9 -6.11 -14.31 3.17
C GLU A 9 -6.20 -12.98 3.92
N ALA A 10 -6.94 -12.93 5.04
CA ALA A 10 -7.07 -11.74 5.87
C ALA A 10 -5.74 -11.31 6.49
N ILE A 11 -4.94 -12.26 7.00
CA ILE A 11 -3.60 -11.99 7.54
C ILE A 11 -2.68 -11.48 6.42
N ALA A 12 -2.71 -12.09 5.24
CA ALA A 12 -1.89 -11.68 4.10
C ALA A 12 -2.22 -10.24 3.67
N ILE A 13 -3.52 -9.90 3.55
CA ILE A 13 -3.96 -8.54 3.23
C ILE A 13 -3.55 -7.56 4.34
N PHE A 14 -3.71 -7.93 5.61
CA PHE A 14 -3.31 -7.10 6.74
C PHE A 14 -1.81 -6.78 6.71
N VAL A 15 -0.95 -7.78 6.45
CA VAL A 15 0.49 -7.58 6.30
C VAL A 15 0.79 -6.63 5.13
N LEU A 16 0.12 -6.79 3.99
CA LEU A 16 0.30 -5.91 2.83
C LEU A 16 -0.15 -4.46 3.11
N ILE A 17 -1.19 -4.27 3.91
CA ILE A 17 -1.62 -2.94 4.37
C ILE A 17 -0.54 -2.29 5.24
N ILE A 18 0.06 -3.04 6.18
CA ILE A 18 1.16 -2.54 7.01
C ILE A 18 2.37 -2.15 6.16
N ILE A 19 2.71 -2.95 5.16
CA ILE A 19 3.81 -2.64 4.23
C ILE A 19 3.50 -1.36 3.44
N ASN A 20 2.28 -1.19 2.93
CA ASN A 20 1.87 0.07 2.28
C ASN A 20 1.94 1.27 3.25
N GLY A 21 1.52 1.08 4.49
CA GLY A 21 1.64 2.09 5.55
C GLY A 21 3.10 2.48 5.81
N PHE A 22 4.02 1.52 5.81
CA PHE A 22 5.44 1.79 5.92
C PHE A 22 5.95 2.69 4.78
N PHE A 23 5.64 2.35 3.53
CA PHE A 23 6.04 3.17 2.39
C PHE A 23 5.43 4.59 2.44
N SER A 24 4.13 4.70 2.73
CA SER A 24 3.45 6.00 2.88
C SER A 24 4.05 6.83 4.02
N SER A 25 4.42 6.20 5.14
CA SER A 25 5.07 6.89 6.26
C SER A 25 6.46 7.40 5.88
N ALA A 26 7.22 6.66 5.07
CA ALA A 26 8.54 7.07 4.60
C ALA A 26 8.47 8.30 3.68
N GLU A 27 7.47 8.34 2.79
CA GLU A 27 7.16 9.50 1.96
C GLU A 27 6.84 10.73 2.81
N ILE A 28 5.88 10.63 3.74
CA ILE A 28 5.51 11.74 4.61
C ILE A 28 6.67 12.17 5.51
N ALA A 29 7.49 11.24 6.00
CA ALA A 29 8.67 11.56 6.80
C ALA A 29 9.65 12.46 6.04
N ILE A 30 9.95 12.15 4.77
CA ILE A 30 10.85 12.96 3.94
C ILE A 30 10.24 14.31 3.58
N VAL A 31 8.95 14.36 3.26
CA VAL A 31 8.25 15.59 2.88
C VAL A 31 8.11 16.54 4.08
N SER A 32 7.79 16.01 5.26
CA SER A 32 7.53 16.81 6.47
C SER A 32 8.78 17.20 7.26
N ALA A 33 9.88 16.45 7.14
CA ALA A 33 11.10 16.75 7.89
C ALA A 33 11.64 18.14 7.54
N LYS A 34 12.05 18.93 8.53
CA LYS A 34 12.62 20.26 8.30
C LYS A 34 14.08 20.15 7.86
N ARG A 35 14.44 20.81 6.75
CA ARG A 35 15.82 20.78 6.22
C ARG A 35 16.83 21.30 7.23
N SER A 36 16.53 22.40 7.92
CA SER A 36 17.40 22.98 8.96
C SER A 36 17.71 22.02 10.11
N VAL A 37 16.72 21.20 10.53
CA VAL A 37 16.91 20.22 11.61
C VAL A 37 17.83 19.10 11.15
N ILE A 38 17.63 18.59 9.93
CA ILE A 38 18.46 17.53 9.36
C ILE A 38 19.90 18.02 9.14
N ASP A 39 20.07 19.23 8.61
CA ASP A 39 21.39 19.82 8.37
C ASP A 39 22.16 20.03 9.69
N ASN A 40 21.46 20.42 10.77
CA ASN A 40 22.07 20.54 12.10
C ASN A 40 22.49 19.17 12.65
N LEU A 41 21.61 18.16 12.58
CA LEU A 41 21.94 16.80 13.02
C LEU A 41 23.12 16.19 12.23
N ALA A 42 23.23 16.51 10.94
CA ALA A 42 24.35 16.08 10.11
C ALA A 42 25.68 16.75 10.56
N LYS A 43 25.64 18.04 10.95
CA LYS A 43 26.79 18.74 11.54
C LYS A 43 27.19 18.16 12.90
N ASP A 44 26.23 17.70 13.68
CA ASP A 44 26.46 17.04 14.97
C ASP A 44 27.00 15.59 14.83
N GLY A 45 27.29 15.14 13.60
CA GLY A 45 27.91 13.84 13.33
C GLY A 45 26.93 12.67 13.23
N VAL A 46 25.62 12.92 13.20
CA VAL A 46 24.62 11.85 13.03
C VAL A 46 24.66 11.32 11.60
N ALA A 47 25.22 10.12 11.41
CA ALA A 47 25.42 9.52 10.09
C ALA A 47 24.13 9.37 9.27
N SER A 48 23.00 9.04 9.91
CA SER A 48 21.70 8.94 9.24
C SER A 48 21.17 10.29 8.75
N ALA A 49 21.48 11.38 9.46
CA ALA A 49 21.08 12.72 9.06
C ALA A 49 21.77 13.16 7.77
N ALA A 50 23.05 12.79 7.57
CA ALA A 50 23.76 13.05 6.33
C ALA A 50 23.13 12.32 5.13
N ALA A 51 22.69 11.07 5.32
CA ALA A 51 21.99 10.31 4.27
C ALA A 51 20.63 10.96 3.93
N VAL A 52 19.86 11.34 4.95
CA VAL A 52 18.56 12.01 4.77
C VAL A 52 18.74 13.39 4.11
N ALA A 53 19.76 14.16 4.49
CA ALA A 53 20.08 15.45 3.86
C ALA A 53 20.27 15.30 2.35
N LYS A 54 21.05 14.28 1.93
CA LYS A 54 21.28 13.96 0.53
C LYS A 54 20.01 13.51 -0.20
N MET A 55 19.16 12.70 0.43
CA MET A 55 17.86 12.32 -0.13
C MET A 55 16.95 13.54 -0.32
N LYS A 56 17.01 14.51 0.59
CA LYS A 56 16.23 15.75 0.53
C LYS A 56 16.70 16.76 -0.52
N GLU A 57 17.90 16.63 -1.06
CA GLU A 57 18.33 17.44 -2.22
C GLU A 57 17.58 17.05 -3.50
N THR A 58 17.23 15.78 -3.63
CA THR A 58 16.49 15.24 -4.77
C THR A 58 15.36 14.31 -4.29
N PRO A 59 14.35 14.86 -3.58
CA PRO A 59 13.29 14.06 -2.95
C PRO A 59 12.49 13.27 -3.98
N GLU A 60 12.35 13.80 -5.20
CA GLU A 60 11.67 13.17 -6.33
C GLU A 60 12.17 11.75 -6.61
N LYS A 61 13.47 11.50 -6.54
CA LYS A 61 14.05 10.17 -6.78
C LYS A 61 13.67 9.17 -5.68
N PHE A 62 13.68 9.63 -4.43
CA PHE A 62 13.26 8.82 -3.29
C PHE A 62 11.76 8.51 -3.37
N LEU A 63 10.94 9.54 -3.61
CA LEU A 63 9.50 9.41 -3.73
C LEU A 63 9.11 8.47 -4.88
N ALA A 64 9.74 8.61 -6.05
CA ALA A 64 9.50 7.70 -7.17
C ALA A 64 9.81 6.23 -6.81
N THR A 65 10.90 5.99 -6.07
CA THR A 65 11.26 4.64 -5.63
C THR A 65 10.25 4.07 -4.63
N VAL A 66 9.82 4.88 -3.66
CA VAL A 66 8.80 4.51 -2.67
C VAL A 66 7.47 4.20 -3.37
N GLN A 67 7.07 5.02 -4.35
CA GLN A 67 5.81 4.87 -5.08
C GLN A 67 5.78 3.61 -5.94
N VAL A 68 6.91 3.19 -6.53
CA VAL A 68 7.03 1.88 -7.18
C VAL A 68 6.78 0.77 -6.16
N GLY A 69 7.34 0.88 -4.95
CA GLY A 69 7.07 -0.04 -3.84
C GLY A 69 5.59 -0.12 -3.47
N VAL A 70 4.95 1.03 -3.25
CA VAL A 70 3.49 1.11 -2.98
C VAL A 70 2.68 0.44 -4.07
N THR A 71 3.03 0.68 -5.34
CA THR A 71 2.31 0.12 -6.48
C THR A 71 2.39 -1.41 -6.47
N VAL A 72 3.59 -1.96 -6.31
CA VAL A 72 3.79 -3.42 -6.25
C VAL A 72 2.99 -4.04 -5.10
N VAL A 73 3.09 -3.49 -3.90
CA VAL A 73 2.42 -4.03 -2.71
C VAL A 73 0.90 -3.91 -2.83
N SER A 74 0.40 -2.77 -3.33
CA SER A 74 -1.03 -2.53 -3.54
C SER A 74 -1.61 -3.44 -4.62
N THR A 75 -0.88 -3.69 -5.71
CA THR A 75 -1.30 -4.65 -6.74
C THR A 75 -1.40 -6.06 -6.17
N LEU A 76 -0.40 -6.51 -5.39
CA LEU A 76 -0.45 -7.82 -4.73
C LEU A 76 -1.64 -7.96 -3.78
N ALA A 77 -1.90 -6.91 -2.98
CA ALA A 77 -3.06 -6.88 -2.07
C ALA A 77 -4.38 -6.94 -2.84
N SER A 78 -4.48 -6.22 -3.97
CA SER A 78 -5.65 -6.21 -4.84
C SER A 78 -5.90 -7.56 -5.50
N VAL A 79 -4.85 -8.27 -5.95
CA VAL A 79 -4.99 -9.61 -6.54
C VAL A 79 -5.50 -10.61 -5.50
N ILE A 80 -4.88 -10.66 -4.32
CA ILE A 80 -5.28 -11.58 -3.25
C ILE A 80 -6.70 -11.24 -2.77
N GLY A 81 -6.97 -9.96 -2.51
CA GLY A 81 -8.29 -9.48 -2.12
C GLY A 81 -9.35 -9.72 -3.18
N GLY A 82 -9.01 -9.61 -4.47
CA GLY A 82 -9.90 -9.88 -5.59
C GLY A 82 -10.27 -11.35 -5.71
N ILE A 83 -9.31 -12.26 -5.52
CA ILE A 83 -9.57 -13.72 -5.51
C ILE A 83 -10.47 -14.09 -4.32
N ALA A 84 -10.17 -13.58 -3.13
CA ALA A 84 -10.99 -13.78 -1.94
C ALA A 84 -12.41 -13.24 -2.15
N ALA A 85 -12.53 -11.99 -2.65
CA ALA A 85 -13.80 -11.35 -2.93
C ALA A 85 -14.61 -12.12 -3.98
N ALA A 86 -14.00 -12.56 -5.09
CA ALA A 86 -14.69 -13.35 -6.10
C ALA A 86 -15.24 -14.66 -5.51
N THR A 87 -14.50 -15.31 -4.63
CA THR A 87 -14.90 -16.57 -4.00
C THR A 87 -16.10 -16.38 -3.05
N HIS A 88 -16.11 -15.28 -2.29
CA HIS A 88 -17.15 -15.02 -1.28
C HIS A 88 -18.35 -14.24 -1.80
N LEU A 89 -18.16 -13.35 -2.77
CA LEU A 89 -19.22 -12.53 -3.34
C LEU A 89 -19.98 -13.25 -4.45
N LYS A 90 -19.34 -14.13 -5.23
CA LYS A 90 -20.01 -14.89 -6.30
C LYS A 90 -21.31 -15.59 -5.86
N PRO A 91 -21.37 -16.35 -4.74
CA PRO A 91 -22.62 -16.96 -4.32
C PRO A 91 -23.69 -15.94 -3.92
N VAL A 92 -23.28 -14.80 -3.35
CA VAL A 92 -24.20 -13.70 -3.01
C VAL A 92 -24.80 -13.11 -4.30
N PHE A 93 -23.98 -12.85 -5.31
CA PHE A 93 -24.45 -12.35 -6.60
C PHE A 93 -25.36 -13.35 -7.34
N GLN A 94 -25.12 -14.66 -7.20
CA GLN A 94 -26.01 -15.69 -7.76
C GLN A 94 -27.36 -15.76 -7.07
N SER A 95 -27.46 -15.31 -5.82
CA SER A 95 -28.73 -15.26 -5.07
C SER A 95 -29.60 -14.06 -5.43
N ILE A 96 -29.07 -13.08 -6.18
CA ILE A 96 -29.82 -11.93 -6.66
C ILE A 96 -30.56 -12.37 -7.93
N PRO A 97 -31.91 -12.39 -7.96
CA PRO A 97 -32.65 -12.67 -9.18
C PRO A 97 -32.45 -11.52 -10.17
N PHE A 98 -31.50 -11.69 -11.08
CA PHE A 98 -31.30 -10.76 -12.18
C PHE A 98 -32.35 -11.08 -13.24
N SER A 99 -33.46 -10.35 -13.25
CA SER A 99 -34.33 -10.33 -14.42
C SER A 99 -33.57 -9.55 -15.49
N PRO A 100 -33.11 -10.17 -16.59
CA PRO A 100 -32.65 -9.38 -17.72
C PRO A 100 -33.83 -8.50 -18.12
N LEU A 101 -33.62 -7.19 -18.22
CA LEU A 101 -34.54 -6.29 -18.90
C LEU A 101 -34.51 -6.67 -20.39
N SER A 102 -35.02 -7.85 -20.75
CA SER A 102 -35.36 -8.15 -22.13
C SER A 102 -36.48 -7.19 -22.47
N GLY A 103 -36.14 -6.20 -23.29
CA GLY A 103 -37.08 -5.20 -23.76
C GLY A 103 -38.36 -5.86 -24.26
N SER A 104 -39.47 -5.35 -23.76
CA SER A 104 -40.77 -5.48 -24.43
C SER A 104 -40.63 -4.88 -25.83
N ALA A 105 -40.44 -5.74 -26.82
CA ALA A 105 -40.72 -5.50 -28.22
C ALA A 105 -42.04 -6.20 -28.57
#